data_AF-A0A970GY90-F1
#
_entry.id   AF-A0A970GY90-F1
#
_cell.length_a   1.000
_cell.length_b   1.000
_cell.length_c   1.000
_cell.angle_alpha   90.00
_cell.angle_beta   90.00
_cell.angle_gamma   90.00
#
_symmetry.space_group_name_H-M   'P 1'
#
loop_
_entity.id
_entity.type
_entity.pdbx_description
1 polymer ?
#
loop_
_entity_poly.entity_id
_entity_poly.type
_entity_poly.pdbx_seq_one_letter_code
_entity_poly.pdbx_strand_id
1 'polypeptide(L)'
;MAAAQDELREMVLAGARSRWGWLTEDIQARLDYELGTVAQCGQVDYILMAARLAAAIRAAGGRISPGRGACAASAVLYALGITNVDPTKYDLPFEHFMLPERERQRPVLIDTDARGNVAARAFLSDAYGGYEELPRDRGAPQTLNVNGWEICVTLNAGVERLADMVELVHETTGEVVDTDRLPLDDRATLEAFRRRELVGIPRYDHPAIQKSLSSLPDTTFGELVNRGTLSFSWLCPQRDAYIARRLGRTKAPVVHPLLNGILGETCGLVVYVEQILLILRRLAGFTRGEAYQCQRAVGKRKRETMEQFAQKFISGCMNNPAFRIGECADEEQATGVAEAIWDDIEQNGWRAFIKGHVVAAARLAYELGYLQCHYRSEWIYLDGKEVRPEPRRSVASEMVELYHIS
;
A
#
# COMPACT_ATOMS: atom_id res chain seq x y z
N MET A 1 -25.16 -18.66 -4.55
CA MET A 1 -23.85 -18.57 -3.85
C MET A 1 -22.75 -19.34 -4.57
N ALA A 2 -22.88 -20.65 -4.85
CA ALA A 2 -21.82 -21.41 -5.51
C ALA A 2 -21.39 -20.82 -6.87
N ALA A 3 -22.35 -20.50 -7.76
CA ALA A 3 -22.04 -19.93 -9.08
C ALA A 3 -21.24 -18.60 -9.03
N ALA A 4 -21.53 -17.71 -8.08
CA ALA A 4 -20.78 -16.45 -7.92
C ALA A 4 -19.37 -16.69 -7.36
N GLN A 5 -19.21 -17.67 -6.47
CA GLN A 5 -17.89 -18.06 -5.96
C GLN A 5 -17.02 -18.67 -7.07
N ASP A 6 -17.61 -19.51 -7.91
CA ASP A 6 -16.94 -20.12 -9.05
C ASP A 6 -16.55 -19.05 -10.08
N GLU A 7 -17.46 -18.13 -10.41
CA GLU A 7 -17.19 -16.99 -11.30
C GLU A 7 -16.01 -16.14 -10.78
N LEU A 8 -16.06 -15.76 -9.49
CA LEU A 8 -14.98 -14.97 -8.89
C LEU A 8 -13.65 -15.72 -8.94
N ARG A 9 -13.65 -17.02 -8.64
CA ARG A 9 -12.45 -17.85 -8.68
C ARG A 9 -11.88 -17.92 -10.10
N GLU A 10 -12.72 -18.11 -11.12
CA GLU A 10 -12.29 -18.13 -12.52
C GLU A 10 -11.67 -16.81 -12.95
N MET A 11 -12.32 -15.67 -12.64
CA MET A 11 -11.79 -14.34 -12.93
C MET A 11 -10.43 -14.10 -12.26
N VAL A 12 -10.32 -14.47 -10.97
CA VAL A 12 -9.08 -14.32 -10.20
C VAL A 12 -7.97 -15.20 -10.79
N LEU A 13 -8.24 -16.45 -11.14
CA LEU A 13 -7.21 -17.34 -11.70
C LEU A 13 -6.77 -16.89 -13.09
N ALA A 14 -7.68 -16.38 -13.92
CA ALA A 14 -7.35 -15.81 -15.23
C ALA A 14 -6.46 -14.56 -15.07
N GLY A 15 -6.85 -13.64 -14.19
CA GLY A 15 -6.09 -12.43 -13.88
C GLY A 15 -4.72 -12.73 -13.26
N ALA A 16 -4.65 -13.70 -12.35
CA ALA A 16 -3.42 -14.14 -11.72
C ALA A 16 -2.41 -14.68 -12.75
N ARG A 17 -2.87 -15.52 -13.70
CA ARG A 17 -2.02 -16.00 -14.80
C ARG A 17 -1.52 -14.86 -15.70
N SER A 18 -2.34 -13.83 -15.93
CA SER A 18 -1.93 -12.66 -16.72
C SER A 18 -0.87 -11.80 -16.00
N ARG A 19 -0.91 -11.73 -14.66
CA ARG A 19 -0.02 -10.90 -13.84
C ARG A 19 1.29 -11.61 -13.46
N TRP A 20 1.21 -12.85 -12.98
CA TRP A 20 2.36 -13.63 -12.52
C TRP A 20 2.90 -14.60 -13.57
N GLY A 21 2.16 -14.87 -14.64
CA GLY A 21 2.48 -15.94 -15.58
C GLY A 21 2.18 -17.31 -14.95
N TRP A 22 3.24 -17.99 -14.48
CA TRP A 22 3.11 -19.27 -13.78
C TRP A 22 2.74 -19.05 -12.31
N LEU A 23 1.73 -19.79 -11.83
CA LEU A 23 1.31 -19.73 -10.44
C LEU A 23 2.13 -20.72 -9.60
N THR A 24 2.97 -20.21 -8.71
CA THR A 24 3.70 -21.01 -7.73
C THR A 24 2.74 -21.53 -6.64
N GLU A 25 3.19 -22.55 -5.88
CA GLU A 25 2.42 -23.07 -4.74
C GLU A 25 2.09 -21.97 -3.72
N ASP A 26 3.03 -21.07 -3.44
CA ASP A 26 2.82 -19.94 -2.52
C ASP A 26 1.75 -18.96 -3.02
N ILE A 27 1.77 -18.64 -4.32
CA ILE A 27 0.76 -17.75 -4.92
C ILE A 27 -0.61 -18.44 -4.90
N GLN A 28 -0.67 -19.73 -5.23
CA GLN A 28 -1.92 -20.48 -5.22
C GLN A 28 -2.49 -20.59 -3.80
N ALA A 29 -1.67 -20.94 -2.82
CA ALA A 29 -2.07 -20.99 -1.40
C ALA A 29 -2.55 -19.62 -0.91
N ARG A 30 -1.89 -18.53 -1.34
CA ARG A 30 -2.32 -17.16 -1.04
C ARG A 30 -3.69 -16.86 -1.62
N LEU A 31 -3.93 -17.16 -2.90
CA LEU A 31 -5.23 -16.92 -3.56
C LEU A 31 -6.35 -17.77 -2.94
N ASP A 32 -6.09 -19.04 -2.65
CA ASP A 32 -7.06 -19.93 -2.00
C ASP A 32 -7.45 -19.43 -0.61
N TYR A 33 -6.47 -18.97 0.17
CA TYR A 33 -6.73 -18.35 1.47
C TYR A 33 -7.59 -17.09 1.36
N GLU A 34 -7.25 -16.17 0.44
CA GLU A 34 -8.01 -14.93 0.27
C GLU A 34 -9.43 -15.18 -0.23
N LEU A 35 -9.61 -16.04 -1.25
CA LEU A 35 -10.93 -16.41 -1.77
C LEU A 35 -11.81 -17.08 -0.70
N GLY A 36 -11.23 -17.99 0.10
CA GLY A 36 -11.92 -18.59 1.23
C GLY A 36 -12.34 -17.56 2.29
N THR A 37 -11.49 -16.58 2.56
CA THR A 37 -11.79 -15.49 3.50
C THR A 37 -12.87 -14.55 2.95
N VAL A 38 -12.84 -14.21 1.65
CA VAL A 38 -13.89 -13.42 0.98
C VAL A 38 -15.25 -14.13 1.08
N ALA A 39 -15.26 -15.45 0.89
CA ALA A 39 -16.45 -16.27 1.07
C ALA A 39 -16.95 -16.26 2.53
N GLN A 40 -16.06 -16.44 3.50
CA GLN A 40 -16.40 -16.41 4.92
C GLN A 40 -16.97 -15.06 5.37
N CYS A 41 -16.47 -13.95 4.82
CA CYS A 41 -16.95 -12.60 5.09
C CYS A 41 -18.27 -12.26 4.35
N GLY A 42 -18.79 -13.15 3.50
CA GLY A 42 -19.97 -12.87 2.67
C GLY A 42 -19.74 -11.77 1.64
N GLN A 43 -18.50 -11.59 1.16
CA GLN A 43 -18.09 -10.47 0.29
C GLN A 43 -17.93 -10.87 -1.18
N VAL A 44 -18.40 -12.06 -1.58
CA VAL A 44 -18.20 -12.59 -2.95
C VAL A 44 -18.83 -11.67 -3.99
N ASP A 45 -20.12 -11.35 -3.85
CA ASP A 45 -20.84 -10.49 -4.79
C ASP A 45 -20.29 -9.06 -4.80
N TYR A 46 -19.84 -8.58 -3.64
CA TYR A 46 -19.18 -7.28 -3.51
C TYR A 46 -17.85 -7.21 -4.28
N ILE A 47 -17.00 -8.24 -4.18
CA ILE A 47 -15.73 -8.29 -4.91
C ILE A 47 -15.99 -8.47 -6.42
N LEU A 48 -17.01 -9.24 -6.83
CA LEU A 48 -17.44 -9.32 -8.23
C LEU A 48 -17.91 -7.95 -8.77
N MET A 49 -18.70 -7.21 -7.99
CA MET A 49 -19.09 -5.84 -8.35
C MET A 49 -17.85 -4.96 -8.53
N ALA A 50 -16.91 -4.98 -7.60
CA ALA A 50 -15.67 -4.20 -7.68
C ALA A 50 -14.82 -4.59 -8.91
N ALA A 51 -14.76 -5.88 -9.25
CA ALA A 51 -14.05 -6.38 -10.43
C ALA A 51 -14.69 -5.87 -11.74
N ARG A 52 -16.02 -5.98 -11.84
CA ARG A 52 -16.77 -5.52 -13.01
C ARG A 52 -16.72 -4.00 -13.16
N LEU A 53 -16.76 -3.26 -12.05
CA LEU A 53 -16.55 -1.81 -12.02
C LEU A 53 -15.17 -1.43 -12.57
N ALA A 54 -14.11 -2.10 -12.10
CA ALA A 54 -12.75 -1.86 -12.60
C ALA A 54 -12.61 -2.21 -14.09
N ALA A 55 -13.26 -3.27 -14.55
CA ALA A 55 -13.32 -3.62 -15.97
C ALA A 55 -14.06 -2.55 -16.79
N ALA A 56 -15.18 -2.01 -16.29
CA ALA A 56 -15.93 -0.95 -16.96
C ALA A 56 -15.12 0.35 -17.08
N ILE A 57 -14.38 0.72 -16.03
CA ILE A 57 -13.44 1.86 -16.06
C ILE A 57 -12.42 1.67 -17.18
N ARG A 58 -11.75 0.51 -17.22
CA ARG A 58 -10.71 0.24 -18.23
C ARG A 58 -11.29 0.13 -19.64
N ALA A 59 -12.48 -0.44 -19.81
CA ALA A 59 -13.16 -0.53 -21.11
C ALA A 59 -13.54 0.86 -21.67
N ALA A 60 -13.84 1.82 -20.80
CA ALA A 60 -14.04 3.21 -21.19
C ALA A 60 -12.72 3.96 -21.48
N GLY A 61 -11.56 3.31 -21.37
CA GLY A 61 -10.24 3.93 -21.50
C GLY A 61 -9.79 4.71 -20.26
N GLY A 62 -10.53 4.60 -19.14
CA GLY A 62 -10.13 5.18 -17.86
C GLY A 62 -8.99 4.38 -17.21
N ARG A 63 -8.24 5.05 -16.32
CA ARG A 63 -7.09 4.49 -15.60
C ARG A 63 -7.39 4.33 -14.14
N ILE A 64 -6.87 3.25 -13.55
CA ILE A 64 -6.96 2.98 -12.11
C ILE A 64 -5.57 3.13 -11.51
N SER A 65 -5.48 3.80 -10.35
CA SER A 65 -4.22 3.95 -9.64
C SER A 65 -3.62 2.60 -9.22
N PRO A 66 -2.32 2.54 -8.89
CA PRO A 66 -1.72 1.33 -8.36
C PRO A 66 -2.34 0.78 -7.07
N GLY A 67 -3.14 1.57 -6.35
CA GLY A 67 -3.87 1.15 -5.16
C GLY A 67 -3.97 2.23 -4.09
N ARG A 68 -4.89 2.04 -3.14
CA ARG A 68 -5.09 2.94 -2.00
C ARG A 68 -5.41 2.17 -0.72
N GLY A 69 -4.95 2.70 0.41
CA GLY A 69 -5.17 2.11 1.73
C GLY A 69 -4.68 0.66 1.81
N ALA A 70 -5.46 -0.20 2.46
CA ALA A 70 -5.12 -1.61 2.64
C ALA A 70 -5.43 -2.48 1.40
N CYS A 71 -6.07 -1.96 0.34
CA CYS A 71 -6.47 -2.77 -0.82
C CYS A 71 -5.27 -3.45 -1.50
N ALA A 72 -4.11 -2.80 -1.50
CA ALA A 72 -2.86 -3.34 -2.02
C ALA A 72 -2.39 -4.61 -1.30
N ALA A 73 -2.96 -4.95 -0.14
CA ALA A 73 -2.66 -6.18 0.58
C ALA A 73 -3.42 -7.41 0.04
N SER A 74 -4.24 -7.29 -1.00
CA SER A 74 -5.00 -8.41 -1.57
C SER A 74 -4.46 -8.89 -2.91
N ALA A 75 -4.09 -10.17 -2.94
CA ALA A 75 -3.70 -10.89 -4.16
C ALA A 75 -4.91 -11.08 -5.09
N VAL A 76 -6.11 -11.24 -4.53
CA VAL A 76 -7.37 -11.25 -5.29
C VAL A 76 -7.58 -9.92 -6.02
N LEU A 77 -7.47 -8.78 -5.32
CA LEU A 77 -7.64 -7.46 -5.96
C LEU A 77 -6.53 -7.16 -6.98
N TYR A 78 -5.30 -7.60 -6.73
CA TYR A 78 -4.20 -7.49 -7.68
C TYR A 78 -4.45 -8.33 -8.94
N ALA A 79 -4.89 -9.58 -8.80
CA ALA A 79 -5.24 -10.45 -9.90
C ALA A 79 -6.38 -9.86 -10.76
N LEU A 80 -7.38 -9.26 -10.12
CA LEU A 80 -8.51 -8.59 -10.79
C LEU A 80 -8.13 -7.23 -11.41
N GLY A 81 -6.89 -6.76 -11.25
CA GLY A 81 -6.44 -5.48 -11.78
C GLY A 81 -7.06 -4.26 -11.11
N ILE A 82 -7.60 -4.42 -9.90
CA ILE A 82 -8.10 -3.32 -9.05
C ILE A 82 -6.92 -2.61 -8.37
N THR A 83 -5.84 -3.35 -8.10
CA THR A 83 -4.58 -2.79 -7.63
C THR A 83 -3.44 -3.22 -8.55
N ASN A 84 -2.31 -2.52 -8.46
CA ASN A 84 -1.09 -2.84 -9.19
C ASN A 84 0.14 -2.89 -8.26
N VAL A 85 -0.08 -3.35 -7.03
CA VAL A 85 0.99 -3.66 -6.06
C VAL A 85 0.90 -5.14 -5.77
N ASP A 86 1.96 -5.90 -6.07
CA ASP A 86 2.02 -7.32 -5.77
C ASP A 86 2.18 -7.53 -4.25
N PRO A 87 1.14 -8.03 -3.54
CA PRO A 87 1.21 -8.20 -2.10
C PRO A 87 2.20 -9.27 -1.65
N THR A 88 2.55 -10.23 -2.53
CA THR A 88 3.52 -11.28 -2.21
C THR A 88 4.94 -10.74 -2.23
N LYS A 89 5.27 -9.89 -3.19
CA LYS A 89 6.57 -9.20 -3.28
C LYS A 89 6.88 -8.31 -2.08
N TYR A 90 5.86 -7.67 -1.51
CA TYR A 90 6.01 -6.69 -0.43
C TYR A 90 5.61 -7.23 0.96
N ASP A 91 5.35 -8.54 1.08
CA ASP A 91 4.90 -9.20 2.32
C ASP A 91 3.68 -8.52 2.96
N LEU A 92 2.69 -8.14 2.15
CA LEU A 92 1.49 -7.44 2.62
C LEU A 92 0.46 -8.45 3.17
N PRO A 93 0.14 -8.42 4.49
CA PRO A 93 -0.84 -9.32 5.09
C PRO A 93 -2.27 -8.95 4.66
N PHE A 94 -2.98 -9.89 4.05
CA PHE A 94 -4.35 -9.71 3.57
C PHE A 94 -5.32 -9.23 4.65
N GLU A 95 -5.05 -9.60 5.89
CA GLU A 95 -5.89 -9.35 7.06
C GLU A 95 -5.95 -7.86 7.43
N HIS A 96 -4.99 -7.08 6.93
CA HIS A 96 -5.07 -5.63 6.99
C HIS A 96 -6.25 -5.11 6.14
N PHE A 97 -6.53 -5.75 4.99
CA PHE A 97 -7.67 -5.43 4.14
C PHE A 97 -8.97 -6.08 4.63
N MET A 98 -9.02 -7.42 4.74
CA MET A 98 -10.24 -8.16 5.05
C MET A 98 -9.97 -9.24 6.09
N LEU A 99 -10.81 -9.29 7.13
CA LEU A 99 -10.64 -10.17 8.29
C LEU A 99 -12.01 -10.59 8.82
N PRO A 100 -12.35 -11.89 8.91
CA PRO A 100 -13.67 -12.37 9.34
C PRO A 100 -14.13 -11.82 10.69
N GLU A 101 -13.21 -11.62 11.62
CA GLU A 101 -13.46 -11.14 12.98
C GLU A 101 -13.78 -9.64 13.05
N ARG A 102 -13.76 -8.92 11.91
CA ARG A 102 -14.05 -7.49 11.87
C ARG A 102 -15.55 -7.23 11.69
N GLU A 103 -16.13 -6.45 12.60
CA GLU A 103 -17.54 -6.04 12.56
C GLU A 103 -17.94 -5.41 11.22
N ARG A 104 -17.07 -4.56 10.67
CA ARG A 104 -17.27 -3.89 9.38
C ARG A 104 -16.01 -4.00 8.53
N GLN A 105 -16.12 -4.68 7.39
CA GLN A 105 -15.01 -4.81 6.45
C GLN A 105 -14.61 -3.45 5.86
N ARG A 106 -13.34 -3.32 5.43
CA ARG A 106 -12.88 -2.09 4.79
C ARG A 106 -13.40 -2.06 3.34
N PRO A 107 -13.83 -0.91 2.83
CA PRO A 107 -14.24 -0.79 1.44
C PRO A 107 -13.04 -0.95 0.51
N VAL A 108 -13.30 -1.44 -0.71
CA VAL A 108 -12.39 -1.35 -1.85
C VAL A 108 -12.26 0.12 -2.24
N LEU A 109 -11.01 0.56 -2.43
CA LEU A 109 -10.67 1.93 -2.76
C LEU A 109 -10.10 1.98 -4.18
N ILE A 110 -10.82 2.64 -5.09
CA ILE A 110 -10.43 2.85 -6.48
C ILE A 110 -10.20 4.35 -6.67
N ASP A 111 -8.95 4.71 -6.97
CA ASP A 111 -8.63 6.04 -7.46
C ASP A 111 -8.53 5.99 -8.99
N THR A 112 -9.15 6.93 -9.68
CA THR A 112 -9.28 6.92 -11.13
C THR A 112 -9.18 8.34 -11.71
N ASP A 113 -8.94 8.44 -13.02
CA ASP A 113 -9.10 9.66 -13.82
C ASP A 113 -10.59 10.02 -14.05
N ALA A 114 -10.87 11.18 -14.66
CA ALA A 114 -12.20 11.71 -14.90
C ALA A 114 -13.03 10.79 -15.80
N ARG A 115 -12.41 10.25 -16.86
CA ARG A 115 -13.03 9.30 -17.78
C ARG A 115 -13.48 8.05 -17.03
N GLY A 116 -12.59 7.48 -16.21
CA GLY A 116 -12.93 6.34 -15.37
C GLY A 116 -13.96 6.67 -14.29
N ASN A 117 -13.94 7.86 -13.70
CA ASN A 117 -14.93 8.28 -12.71
C ASN A 117 -16.35 8.32 -13.31
N VAL A 118 -16.50 8.87 -14.51
CA VAL A 118 -17.78 8.88 -15.24
C VAL A 118 -18.22 7.45 -15.57
N ALA A 119 -17.32 6.62 -16.08
CA ALA A 119 -17.63 5.23 -16.43
C ALA A 119 -18.05 4.40 -15.21
N ALA A 120 -17.37 4.59 -14.08
CA ALA A 120 -17.69 3.93 -12.82
C ALA A 120 -19.11 4.28 -12.36
N ARG A 121 -19.47 5.56 -12.41
CA ARG A 121 -20.79 6.05 -12.01
C ARG A 121 -21.90 5.56 -12.94
N ALA A 122 -21.66 5.58 -14.25
CA ALA A 122 -22.60 5.02 -15.23
C ALA A 122 -22.82 3.52 -15.00
N PHE A 123 -21.75 2.75 -14.81
CA PHE A 123 -21.84 1.32 -14.51
C PHE A 123 -22.66 1.02 -13.26
N LEU A 124 -22.45 1.76 -12.16
CA LEU A 124 -23.21 1.56 -10.92
C LEU A 124 -24.70 1.90 -11.10
N SER A 125 -25.00 2.98 -11.83
CA SER A 125 -26.38 3.34 -12.17
C SER A 125 -27.07 2.27 -13.00
N ASP A 126 -26.42 1.81 -14.07
CA ASP A 126 -27.03 0.91 -15.05
C ASP A 126 -27.13 -0.53 -14.54
N ALA A 127 -26.09 -1.04 -13.88
CA ALA A 127 -26.02 -2.44 -13.46
C ALA A 127 -26.58 -2.70 -12.05
N TYR A 128 -26.63 -1.68 -11.18
CA TYR A 128 -27.04 -1.84 -9.78
C TYR A 128 -28.22 -0.94 -9.36
N GLY A 129 -28.78 -0.16 -10.29
CA GLY A 129 -29.95 0.68 -10.05
C GLY A 129 -29.64 2.01 -9.36
N GLY A 130 -28.36 2.38 -9.25
CA GLY A 130 -27.91 3.63 -8.64
C GLY A 130 -26.95 3.44 -7.47
N TYR A 131 -26.57 4.56 -6.87
CA TYR A 131 -25.71 4.64 -5.70
C TYR A 131 -26.00 5.93 -4.92
N GLU A 132 -25.65 5.94 -3.64
CA GLU A 132 -25.67 7.14 -2.80
C GLU A 132 -24.24 7.62 -2.54
N GLU A 133 -23.93 8.89 -2.84
CA GLU A 133 -22.66 9.49 -2.44
C GLU A 133 -22.69 9.85 -0.96
N LEU A 134 -21.83 9.21 -0.18
CA LEU A 134 -21.74 9.51 1.24
C LEU A 134 -20.95 10.81 1.45
N PRO A 135 -21.30 11.61 2.48
CA PRO A 135 -20.52 12.78 2.87
C PRO A 135 -19.07 12.40 3.17
N ARG A 136 -18.13 13.27 2.81
CA ARG A 136 -16.71 13.07 3.06
C ARG A 136 -16.03 14.32 3.57
N ASP A 137 -15.01 14.11 4.40
CA ASP A 137 -14.07 15.16 4.74
C ASP A 137 -13.18 15.53 3.55
N ARG A 138 -12.65 16.75 3.56
CA ARG A 138 -11.71 17.19 2.52
C ARG A 138 -10.48 16.28 2.51
N GLY A 139 -10.24 15.63 1.36
CA GLY A 139 -9.14 14.70 1.15
C GLY A 139 -9.51 13.24 1.37
N ALA A 140 -10.57 12.93 2.11
CA ALA A 140 -11.03 11.54 2.24
C ALA A 140 -11.45 10.96 0.87
N PRO A 141 -11.33 9.63 0.67
CA PRO A 141 -11.89 8.97 -0.51
C PRO A 141 -13.38 9.29 -0.66
N GLN A 142 -13.86 9.40 -1.89
CA GLN A 142 -15.30 9.50 -2.15
C GLN A 142 -15.93 8.11 -2.04
N THR A 143 -16.74 7.91 -1.01
CA THR A 143 -17.46 6.66 -0.77
C THR A 143 -18.83 6.70 -1.42
N LEU A 144 -19.18 5.59 -2.08
CA LEU A 144 -20.46 5.33 -2.71
C LEU A 144 -21.10 4.14 -1.98
N ASN A 145 -22.35 4.30 -1.53
CA ASN A 145 -23.16 3.19 -1.04
C ASN A 145 -23.96 2.61 -2.22
N VAL A 146 -23.77 1.31 -2.47
CA VAL A 146 -24.42 0.53 -3.52
C VAL A 146 -25.09 -0.66 -2.86
N ASN A 147 -26.42 -0.61 -2.71
CA ASN A 147 -27.21 -1.68 -2.10
C ASN A 147 -26.70 -2.15 -0.71
N GLY A 148 -26.20 -1.22 0.11
CA GLY A 148 -25.67 -1.50 1.44
C GLY A 148 -24.17 -1.83 1.48
N TRP A 149 -23.51 -1.93 0.32
CA TRP A 149 -22.06 -2.03 0.23
C TRP A 149 -21.43 -0.67 0.04
N GLU A 150 -20.29 -0.44 0.69
CA GLU A 150 -19.51 0.76 0.49
C GLU A 150 -18.31 0.48 -0.41
N ILE A 151 -18.16 1.26 -1.47
CA ILE A 151 -17.00 1.24 -2.36
C ILE A 151 -16.53 2.68 -2.57
N CYS A 152 -15.23 2.92 -2.61
CA CYS A 152 -14.73 4.26 -2.88
C CYS A 152 -14.28 4.39 -4.33
N VAL A 153 -14.75 5.44 -5.00
CA VAL A 153 -14.36 5.80 -6.37
C VAL A 153 -13.96 7.27 -6.36
N THR A 154 -12.67 7.55 -6.35
CA THR A 154 -12.14 8.91 -6.13
C THR A 154 -11.39 9.41 -7.36
N LEU A 155 -11.72 10.63 -7.79
CA LEU A 155 -10.91 11.32 -8.79
C LEU A 155 -9.53 11.66 -8.22
N ASN A 156 -8.47 11.24 -8.89
CA ASN A 156 -7.09 11.46 -8.46
C ASN A 156 -6.30 12.20 -9.55
N ALA A 157 -5.81 13.40 -9.22
CA ALA A 157 -5.08 14.26 -10.16
C ALA A 157 -3.80 13.62 -10.71
N GLY A 158 -3.12 12.75 -9.94
CA GLY A 158 -1.96 12.02 -10.45
C GLY A 158 -2.35 10.95 -11.47
N VAL A 159 -3.52 10.33 -11.32
CA VAL A 159 -4.06 9.36 -12.29
C VAL A 159 -4.58 10.07 -13.53
N GLU A 160 -5.22 11.23 -13.36
CA GLU A 160 -5.59 12.13 -14.47
C GLU A 160 -4.36 12.46 -15.31
N ARG A 161 -3.31 12.98 -14.67
CA ARG A 161 -2.06 13.35 -15.33
C ARG A 161 -1.41 12.16 -16.05
N LEU A 162 -1.49 10.97 -15.46
CA LEU A 162 -0.99 9.74 -16.07
C LEU A 162 -1.80 9.38 -17.33
N ALA A 163 -3.12 9.55 -17.30
CA ALA A 163 -4.00 9.33 -18.44
C ALA A 163 -3.70 10.28 -19.59
N ASP A 164 -3.64 11.58 -19.31
CA ASP A 164 -3.34 12.62 -20.30
C ASP A 164 -1.96 12.40 -20.94
N MET A 165 -0.95 12.05 -20.15
CA MET A 165 0.39 11.78 -20.67
C MET A 165 0.41 10.60 -21.63
N VAL A 166 -0.26 9.49 -21.30
CA VAL A 166 -0.23 8.31 -22.17
C VAL A 166 -1.05 8.54 -23.44
N GLU A 167 -2.19 9.24 -23.35
CA GLU A 167 -2.97 9.63 -24.53
C GLU A 167 -2.12 10.53 -25.45
N LEU A 168 -1.47 11.55 -24.90
CA LEU A 168 -0.62 12.44 -25.68
C LEU A 168 0.57 11.71 -26.31
N VAL A 169 1.26 10.83 -25.58
CA VAL A 169 2.36 10.02 -26.14
C VAL A 169 1.86 9.16 -27.30
N HIS A 170 0.68 8.56 -27.18
CA HIS A 170 0.09 7.79 -28.26
C HIS A 170 -0.22 8.66 -29.49
N GLU A 171 -0.80 9.85 -29.27
CA GLU A 171 -1.11 10.79 -30.34
C GLU A 171 0.14 11.33 -31.07
N THR A 172 1.22 11.62 -30.33
CA THR A 172 2.44 12.23 -30.91
C THR A 172 3.41 11.21 -31.50
N THR A 173 3.49 10.01 -30.92
CA THR A 173 4.51 9.01 -31.30
C THR A 173 3.93 7.74 -31.91
N GLY A 174 2.64 7.46 -31.72
CA GLY A 174 2.02 6.18 -32.02
C GLY A 174 2.33 5.06 -31.02
N GLU A 175 3.18 5.30 -30.03
CA GLU A 175 3.54 4.32 -29.00
C GLU A 175 2.38 4.10 -28.01
N VAL A 176 2.22 2.86 -27.53
CA VAL A 176 1.25 2.52 -26.47
C VAL A 176 2.03 2.18 -25.21
N VAL A 177 2.02 3.09 -24.24
CA VAL A 177 2.74 2.92 -22.97
C VAL A 177 1.87 2.18 -21.95
N ASP A 178 2.23 0.93 -21.67
CA ASP A 178 1.63 0.15 -20.59
C ASP A 178 2.26 0.50 -19.24
N THR A 179 1.69 1.50 -18.58
CA THR A 179 2.13 1.95 -17.25
C THR A 179 2.06 0.84 -16.20
N ASP A 180 1.14 -0.13 -16.37
CA ASP A 180 0.97 -1.22 -15.41
C ASP A 180 2.14 -2.21 -15.43
N ARG A 181 2.97 -2.19 -16.48
CA ARG A 181 4.10 -3.09 -16.71
C ARG A 181 5.46 -2.39 -16.82
N LEU A 182 5.55 -1.10 -16.47
CA LEU A 182 6.82 -0.39 -16.49
C LEU A 182 7.86 -1.06 -15.56
N PRO A 183 9.13 -1.16 -16.00
CA PRO A 183 10.21 -1.65 -15.15
C PRO A 183 10.41 -0.69 -13.97
N LEU A 184 10.55 -1.21 -12.75
CA LEU A 184 10.73 -0.38 -11.54
C LEU A 184 12.21 -0.08 -11.23
N ASP A 185 13.12 -0.45 -12.13
CA ASP A 185 14.56 -0.31 -12.02
C ASP A 185 15.17 0.55 -13.16
N ASP A 186 14.33 1.27 -13.92
CA ASP A 186 14.83 2.22 -14.92
C ASP A 186 15.75 3.28 -14.28
N ARG A 187 17.02 3.21 -14.66
CA ARG A 187 18.09 4.01 -14.06
C ARG A 187 17.91 5.49 -14.33
N ALA A 188 17.43 5.87 -15.52
CA ALA A 188 17.23 7.27 -15.89
C ALA A 188 16.17 7.91 -14.97
N THR A 189 15.04 7.23 -14.78
CA THR A 189 13.95 7.66 -13.90
C THR A 189 14.42 7.79 -12.45
N LEU A 190 15.06 6.76 -11.89
CA LEU A 190 15.50 6.75 -10.50
C LEU A 190 16.57 7.83 -10.21
N GLU A 191 17.45 8.07 -11.18
CA GLU A 191 18.46 9.11 -11.09
C GLU A 191 17.85 10.52 -11.18
N ALA A 192 16.82 10.72 -12.01
CA ALA A 192 16.10 11.98 -12.08
C ALA A 192 15.41 12.33 -10.74
N PHE A 193 14.85 11.34 -10.04
CA PHE A 193 14.37 11.50 -8.66
C PHE A 193 15.50 11.91 -7.71
N ARG A 194 16.66 11.25 -7.79
CA ARG A 194 17.82 11.51 -6.92
C ARG A 194 18.39 12.93 -7.12
N ARG A 195 18.48 13.36 -8.38
CA ARG A 195 19.00 14.67 -8.80
C ARG A 195 18.00 15.81 -8.66
N ARG A 196 16.74 15.49 -8.32
CA ARG A 196 15.63 16.45 -8.17
C ARG A 196 15.33 17.18 -9.49
N GLU A 197 15.44 16.46 -10.60
CA GLU A 197 15.18 16.98 -11.95
C GLU A 197 13.69 16.94 -12.30
N LEU A 198 12.91 16.14 -11.56
CA LEU A 198 11.49 15.96 -11.76
C LEU A 198 10.68 17.08 -11.06
N VAL A 199 9.68 17.60 -11.77
CA VAL A 199 8.85 18.74 -11.33
C VAL A 199 7.39 18.36 -11.42
N GLY A 200 6.62 18.68 -10.37
CA GLY A 200 5.17 18.43 -10.36
C GLY A 200 4.78 16.96 -10.14
N ILE A 201 5.72 16.12 -9.71
CA ILE A 201 5.42 14.74 -9.31
C ILE A 201 4.73 14.79 -7.93
N PRO A 202 3.45 14.36 -7.83
CA PRO A 202 2.70 14.41 -6.57
C PRO A 202 3.47 13.77 -5.42
N ARG A 203 3.43 14.40 -4.25
CA ARG A 203 4.18 14.04 -3.02
C ARG A 203 5.70 14.20 -3.13
N TYR A 204 6.32 13.75 -4.22
CA TYR A 204 7.78 13.70 -4.39
C TYR A 204 8.41 15.04 -4.83
N ASP A 205 7.59 16.03 -5.19
CA ASP A 205 7.98 17.43 -5.32
C ASP A 205 8.23 18.11 -3.96
N HIS A 206 7.85 17.47 -2.85
CA HIS A 206 8.05 18.03 -1.51
C HIS A 206 9.55 18.14 -1.15
N PRO A 207 10.03 19.32 -0.68
CA PRO A 207 11.45 19.56 -0.43
C PRO A 207 12.10 18.58 0.55
N ALA A 208 11.35 18.10 1.56
CA ALA A 208 11.87 17.13 2.52
C ALA A 208 12.16 15.76 1.87
N ILE A 209 11.30 15.32 0.95
CA ILE A 209 11.50 14.07 0.20
C ILE A 209 12.66 14.24 -0.76
N GLN A 210 12.69 15.34 -1.53
CA GLN A 210 13.80 15.63 -2.43
C GLN A 210 15.16 15.70 -1.71
N LYS A 211 15.21 16.32 -0.53
CA LYS A 211 16.41 16.35 0.32
C LYS A 211 16.77 14.97 0.84
N SER A 212 15.77 14.21 1.28
CA SER A 212 15.97 12.83 1.70
C SER A 212 16.54 12.02 0.55
N LEU A 213 15.97 12.10 -0.67
CA LEU A 213 16.34 11.38 -1.88
C LEU A 213 17.76 11.67 -2.41
N SER A 214 18.29 12.87 -2.20
CA SER A 214 19.66 13.20 -2.59
C SER A 214 20.72 12.80 -1.55
N SER A 215 20.33 12.32 -0.36
CA SER A 215 21.28 12.05 0.74
C SER A 215 22.04 10.72 0.66
N LEU A 216 21.61 9.81 -0.22
CA LEU A 216 22.24 8.51 -0.48
C LEU A 216 22.74 8.47 -1.93
N PRO A 217 23.84 7.72 -2.20
CA PRO A 217 24.43 7.65 -3.53
C PRO A 217 23.53 6.95 -4.56
N ASP A 218 22.76 5.95 -4.14
CA ASP A 218 21.89 5.16 -4.99
C ASP A 218 20.41 5.37 -4.63
N THR A 219 19.53 5.30 -5.63
CA THR A 219 18.07 5.32 -5.47
C THR A 219 17.48 4.11 -6.18
N THR A 220 16.87 3.21 -5.42
CA THR A 220 16.04 2.12 -5.95
C THR A 220 14.56 2.48 -5.78
N PHE A 221 13.65 1.72 -6.39
CA PHE A 221 12.22 1.88 -6.11
C PHE A 221 11.89 1.74 -4.61
N GLY A 222 12.55 0.80 -3.91
CA GLY A 222 12.43 0.65 -2.46
C GLY A 222 12.87 1.91 -1.69
N GLU A 223 13.89 2.63 -2.19
CA GLU A 223 14.27 3.93 -1.61
C GLU A 223 13.20 4.99 -1.81
N LEU A 224 12.47 5.00 -2.94
CA LEU A 224 11.34 5.91 -3.11
C LEU A 224 10.28 5.64 -2.04
N VAL A 225 9.90 4.38 -1.83
CA VAL A 225 8.93 3.95 -0.81
C VAL A 225 9.38 4.35 0.60
N ASN A 226 10.59 3.93 1.01
CA ASN A 226 11.07 4.13 2.37
C ASN A 226 11.37 5.59 2.66
N ARG A 227 12.05 6.32 1.76
CA ARG A 227 12.43 7.72 2.00
C ARG A 227 11.26 8.65 1.78
N GLY A 228 10.34 8.33 0.89
CA GLY A 228 9.05 9.01 0.77
C GLY A 228 8.23 8.91 2.06
N THR A 229 8.34 7.79 2.79
CA THR A 229 7.73 7.62 4.12
C THR A 229 8.50 8.33 5.21
N LEU A 230 9.81 8.13 5.32
CA LEU A 230 10.61 8.68 6.42
C LEU A 230 10.79 10.21 6.35
N SER A 231 10.30 10.89 5.32
CA SER A 231 10.46 12.34 5.16
C SER A 231 9.42 13.19 5.90
N PHE A 232 8.43 12.58 6.57
CA PHE A 232 7.53 13.33 7.45
C PHE A 232 8.27 13.95 8.62
N SER A 233 7.87 15.15 9.03
CA SER A 233 8.60 15.95 10.03
C SER A 233 8.71 15.26 11.39
N TRP A 234 7.72 14.48 11.80
CA TRP A 234 7.74 13.73 13.07
C TRP A 234 8.57 12.43 13.02
N LEU A 235 9.06 12.03 11.84
CA LEU A 235 9.95 10.88 11.66
C LEU A 235 11.43 11.26 11.52
N CYS A 236 11.81 12.51 11.77
CA CYS A 236 13.21 12.95 11.66
C CYS A 236 14.22 12.01 12.36
N PRO A 237 13.98 11.54 13.62
CA PRO A 237 14.91 10.61 14.26
C PRO A 237 15.05 9.28 13.53
N GLN A 238 13.94 8.69 13.07
CA GLN A 238 13.95 7.43 12.32
C GLN A 238 14.60 7.59 10.94
N ARG A 239 14.36 8.71 10.27
CA ARG A 239 15.00 9.06 8.99
C ARG A 239 16.51 9.12 9.13
N ASP A 240 16.99 9.82 10.15
CA ASP A 240 18.42 10.03 10.36
C ASP A 240 19.10 8.70 10.72
N ALA A 241 18.43 7.85 11.52
CA ALA A 241 18.86 6.48 11.79
C ALA A 241 18.92 5.61 10.52
N TYR A 242 17.88 5.67 9.67
CA TYR A 242 17.84 4.94 8.40
C TYR A 242 19.01 5.33 7.49
N ILE A 243 19.23 6.64 7.29
CA ILE A 243 20.32 7.14 6.44
C ILE A 243 21.69 6.72 7.01
N ALA A 244 21.90 6.84 8.32
CA ALA A 244 23.15 6.43 8.96
C ALA A 244 23.44 4.93 8.77
N ARG A 245 22.41 4.08 8.92
CA ARG A 245 22.52 2.62 8.72
C ARG A 245 22.79 2.27 7.26
N ARG A 246 22.12 2.94 6.30
CA ARG A 246 22.36 2.76 4.86
C ARG A 246 23.75 3.16 4.41
N LEU A 247 24.35 4.17 5.06
CA LEU A 247 25.73 4.59 4.81
C LEU A 247 26.78 3.75 5.57
N GLY A 248 26.36 2.72 6.32
CA GLY A 248 27.26 1.90 7.13
C GLY A 248 27.86 2.63 8.33
N ARG A 249 27.35 3.81 8.70
CA ARG A 249 27.85 4.62 9.83
C ARG A 249 27.42 4.05 11.18
N THR A 250 26.25 3.42 11.22
CA THR A 250 25.72 2.72 12.39
C THR A 250 25.20 1.35 11.98
N LYS A 251 25.20 0.38 12.89
CA LYS A 251 24.55 -0.92 12.66
C LYS A 251 23.10 -0.85 13.14
N ALA A 252 22.22 -1.61 12.49
CA ALA A 252 20.92 -1.88 13.08
C ALA A 252 21.13 -2.63 14.41
N PRO A 253 20.31 -2.37 15.45
CA PRO A 253 20.30 -3.22 16.63
C PRO A 253 20.12 -4.68 16.20
N VAL A 254 20.80 -5.62 16.85
CA VAL A 254 20.57 -7.05 16.61
C VAL A 254 19.19 -7.36 17.17
N VAL A 255 18.18 -7.43 16.30
CA VAL A 255 16.79 -7.51 16.79
C VAL A 255 16.33 -8.95 16.96
N HIS A 256 16.64 -9.86 16.03
CA HIS A 256 16.46 -11.33 16.05
C HIS A 256 16.48 -11.85 14.58
N PRO A 257 16.98 -13.06 14.24
CA PRO A 257 16.99 -13.56 12.86
C PRO A 257 15.62 -13.56 12.15
N LEU A 258 14.53 -13.85 12.86
CA LEU A 258 13.16 -13.82 12.32
C LEU A 258 12.72 -12.43 11.82
N LEU A 259 13.39 -11.37 12.27
CA LEU A 259 13.07 -9.99 11.89
C LEU A 259 13.81 -9.51 10.66
N ASN A 260 14.85 -10.22 10.21
CA ASN A 260 15.64 -9.83 9.04
C ASN A 260 14.77 -9.67 7.78
N GLY A 261 13.81 -10.59 7.57
CA GLY A 261 12.87 -10.50 6.45
C GLY A 261 11.80 -9.41 6.61
N ILE A 262 11.50 -8.97 7.84
CA ILE A 262 10.43 -7.98 8.10
C ILE A 262 10.99 -6.55 8.11
N LEU A 263 12.12 -6.35 8.78
CA LEU A 263 12.72 -5.04 9.02
C LEU A 263 13.96 -4.77 8.16
N GLY A 264 14.39 -5.73 7.34
CA GLY A 264 15.59 -5.59 6.51
C GLY A 264 15.52 -4.40 5.57
N GLU A 265 14.38 -4.22 4.88
CA GLU A 265 14.18 -3.10 3.95
C GLU A 265 14.21 -1.73 4.66
N THR A 266 13.81 -1.66 5.94
CA THR A 266 13.79 -0.46 6.76
C THR A 266 15.00 -0.34 7.69
N CYS A 267 16.03 -1.18 7.48
CA CYS A 267 17.24 -1.24 8.30
C CYS A 267 16.97 -1.40 9.80
N GLY A 268 16.02 -2.24 10.20
CA GLY A 268 15.72 -2.49 11.61
C GLY A 268 14.85 -1.41 12.26
N LEU A 269 14.01 -0.72 11.49
CA LEU A 269 13.06 0.28 12.00
C LEU A 269 11.63 -0.20 11.77
N VAL A 270 10.77 -0.11 12.80
CA VAL A 270 9.32 -0.28 12.62
C VAL A 270 8.74 0.99 12.01
N VAL A 271 8.42 0.92 10.73
CA VAL A 271 7.87 2.04 9.93
C VAL A 271 6.45 1.72 9.45
N TYR A 272 6.14 0.44 9.25
CA TYR A 272 4.88 0.02 8.64
C TYR A 272 3.99 -0.79 9.57
N VAL A 273 2.68 -0.62 9.41
CA VAL A 273 1.64 -1.37 10.12
C VAL A 273 1.79 -2.87 9.85
N GLU A 274 2.07 -3.23 8.61
CA GLU A 274 2.27 -4.60 8.16
C GLU A 274 3.49 -5.25 8.83
N GLN A 275 4.55 -4.48 9.14
CA GLN A 275 5.68 -5.00 9.91
C GLN A 275 5.24 -5.40 11.31
N ILE A 276 4.45 -4.57 11.99
CA ILE A 276 3.91 -4.88 13.33
C ILE A 276 3.08 -6.16 13.28
N LEU A 277 2.17 -6.30 12.30
CA LEU A 277 1.35 -7.51 12.15
C LEU A 277 2.22 -8.77 11.96
N LEU A 278 3.26 -8.70 11.14
CA LEU A 278 4.18 -9.81 10.91
C LEU A 278 5.04 -10.11 12.14
N ILE A 279 5.50 -9.10 12.87
CA ILE A 279 6.26 -9.26 14.12
C ILE A 279 5.43 -10.06 15.13
N LEU A 280 4.21 -9.60 15.43
CA LEU A 280 3.32 -10.25 16.40
C LEU A 280 3.05 -11.71 16.06
N ARG A 281 2.84 -12.02 14.76
CA ARG A 281 2.57 -13.37 14.29
C ARG A 281 3.81 -14.27 14.32
N ARG A 282 4.93 -13.80 13.76
CA ARG A 282 6.13 -14.63 13.58
C ARG A 282 6.90 -14.84 14.89
N LEU A 283 6.90 -13.86 15.79
CA LEU A 283 7.65 -13.95 17.05
C LEU A 283 6.77 -14.50 18.18
N ALA A 284 5.56 -13.99 18.35
CA ALA A 284 4.71 -14.35 19.49
C ALA A 284 3.57 -15.31 19.15
N GLY A 285 3.45 -15.77 17.90
CA GLY A 285 2.43 -16.74 17.49
C GLY A 285 0.99 -16.19 17.52
N PHE A 286 0.82 -14.87 17.47
CA PHE A 286 -0.52 -14.27 17.48
C PHE A 286 -1.35 -14.78 16.30
N THR A 287 -2.64 -15.00 16.53
CA THR A 287 -3.57 -15.20 15.42
C THR A 287 -3.69 -13.92 14.58
N ARG A 288 -4.22 -14.05 13.37
CA ARG A 288 -4.50 -12.92 12.47
C ARG A 288 -5.39 -11.86 13.13
N GLY A 289 -6.45 -12.32 13.81
CA GLY A 289 -7.35 -11.46 14.57
C GLY A 289 -6.65 -10.76 15.73
N GLU A 290 -5.88 -11.51 16.53
CA GLU A 290 -5.14 -10.95 17.67
C GLU A 290 -4.12 -9.89 17.25
N ALA A 291 -3.35 -10.17 16.20
CA ALA A 291 -2.37 -9.21 15.67
C ALA A 291 -3.06 -7.92 15.20
N TYR A 292 -4.20 -8.03 14.53
CA TYR A 292 -5.00 -6.88 14.12
C TYR A 292 -5.53 -6.07 15.31
N GLN A 293 -6.08 -6.73 16.34
CA GLN A 293 -6.58 -6.03 17.53
C GLN A 293 -5.45 -5.34 18.32
N CYS A 294 -4.30 -6.01 18.46
CA CYS A 294 -3.11 -5.43 19.07
C CYS A 294 -2.62 -4.19 18.29
N GLN A 295 -2.53 -4.29 16.97
CA GLN A 295 -2.15 -3.16 16.12
C GLN A 295 -3.11 -1.97 16.25
N ARG A 296 -4.42 -2.22 16.32
CA ARG A 296 -5.41 -1.15 16.59
C ARG A 296 -5.23 -0.52 17.97
N ALA A 297 -4.93 -1.33 19.00
CA ALA A 297 -4.68 -0.83 20.34
C ALA A 297 -3.44 0.08 20.39
N VAL A 298 -2.35 -0.32 19.72
CA VAL A 298 -1.12 0.48 19.55
C VAL A 298 -1.42 1.78 18.81
N GLY A 299 -2.14 1.73 17.70
CA GLY A 299 -2.54 2.91 16.92
C GLY A 299 -3.37 3.92 17.72
N LYS A 300 -4.29 3.44 18.57
CA LYS A 300 -5.14 4.27 19.44
C LYS A 300 -4.49 4.59 20.80
N ARG A 301 -3.27 4.10 21.07
CA ARG A 301 -2.52 4.28 22.32
C ARG A 301 -3.32 3.91 23.58
N LYS A 302 -4.06 2.79 23.50
CA LYS A 302 -4.90 2.28 24.61
C LYS A 302 -4.04 1.55 25.65
N ARG A 303 -3.50 2.28 26.63
CA ARG A 303 -2.53 1.77 27.63
C ARG A 303 -2.91 0.43 28.25
N GLU A 304 -4.10 0.34 28.86
CA GLU A 304 -4.55 -0.87 29.55
C GLU A 304 -4.59 -2.10 28.61
N THR A 305 -5.09 -1.92 27.38
CA THR A 305 -5.13 -3.00 26.39
C THR A 305 -3.73 -3.35 25.88
N MET A 306 -2.84 -2.36 25.77
CA MET A 306 -1.45 -2.58 25.35
C MET A 306 -0.66 -3.39 26.39
N GLU A 307 -0.83 -3.13 27.68
CA GLU A 307 -0.19 -3.90 28.76
C GLU A 307 -0.58 -5.39 28.69
N GLN A 308 -1.85 -5.70 28.42
CA GLN A 308 -2.32 -7.07 28.23
C GLN A 308 -1.67 -7.74 27.00
N PHE A 309 -1.56 -7.00 25.89
CA PHE A 309 -0.88 -7.51 24.70
C PHE A 309 0.63 -7.64 24.89
N ALA A 310 1.27 -6.79 25.69
CA ALA A 310 2.68 -6.88 26.03
C ALA A 310 3.00 -8.20 26.74
N GLN A 311 2.22 -8.52 27.77
CA GLN A 311 2.36 -9.78 28.51
C GLN A 311 2.17 -11.00 27.59
N LYS A 312 1.14 -10.95 26.74
CA LYS A 312 0.88 -12.01 25.76
C LYS A 312 2.00 -12.11 24.71
N PHE A 313 2.55 -10.99 24.26
CA PHE A 313 3.65 -10.94 23.30
C PHE A 313 4.91 -11.60 23.86
N ILE A 314 5.33 -11.18 25.06
CA ILE A 314 6.51 -11.74 25.73
C ILE A 314 6.32 -13.24 25.98
N SER A 315 5.16 -13.64 26.53
CA SER A 315 4.84 -15.06 26.75
C SER A 315 4.84 -15.88 25.45
N GLY A 316 4.27 -15.33 24.38
CA GLY A 316 4.25 -15.95 23.06
C GLY A 316 5.65 -16.14 22.49
N CYS A 317 6.53 -15.14 22.63
CA CYS A 317 7.93 -15.22 22.23
C CYS A 317 8.66 -16.33 23.01
N MET A 318 8.47 -16.41 24.33
CA MET A 318 9.12 -17.45 25.15
C MET A 318 8.67 -18.86 24.77
N ASN A 319 7.41 -19.02 24.38
CA ASN A 319 6.84 -20.30 23.97
C ASN A 319 7.10 -20.66 22.50
N ASN A 320 7.72 -19.78 21.72
CA ASN A 320 7.98 -20.00 20.29
C ASN A 320 9.38 -20.58 20.07
N PRO A 321 9.53 -21.86 19.66
CA PRO A 321 10.84 -22.46 19.42
C PRO A 321 11.64 -21.75 18.32
N ALA A 322 10.97 -21.12 17.35
CA ALA A 322 11.63 -20.36 16.29
C ALA A 322 12.22 -19.03 16.79
N PHE A 323 11.68 -18.49 17.89
CA PHE A 323 12.24 -17.33 18.59
C PHE A 323 13.35 -17.73 19.57
N ARG A 324 13.24 -18.92 20.18
CA ARG A 324 14.20 -19.44 21.17
C ARG A 324 15.46 -20.02 20.53
N ILE A 325 16.14 -19.24 19.69
CA ILE A 325 17.35 -19.63 18.96
C ILE A 325 18.51 -18.65 19.18
N GLY A 326 19.75 -19.11 19.00
CA GLY A 326 20.94 -18.26 19.12
C GLY A 326 21.07 -17.62 20.50
N GLU A 327 21.24 -16.29 20.55
CA GLU A 327 21.27 -15.51 21.79
C GLU A 327 19.93 -15.59 22.56
N CYS A 328 18.81 -15.81 21.87
CA CYS A 328 17.51 -16.00 22.52
C CYS A 328 17.28 -17.44 23.00
N ALA A 329 18.30 -18.31 23.03
CA ALA A 329 18.22 -19.62 23.68
C ALA A 329 18.29 -19.51 25.22
N ASP A 330 18.93 -18.46 25.73
CA ASP A 330 18.92 -18.12 27.16
C ASP A 330 17.64 -17.36 27.52
N GLU A 331 17.06 -17.64 28.70
CA GLU A 331 15.77 -17.07 29.12
C GLU A 331 15.84 -15.57 29.41
N GLU A 332 16.89 -15.11 30.08
CA GLU A 332 17.10 -13.69 30.41
C GLU A 332 17.32 -12.88 29.13
N GLN A 333 18.19 -13.37 28.24
CA GLN A 333 18.49 -12.71 26.97
C GLN A 333 17.26 -12.61 26.07
N ALA A 334 16.49 -13.70 25.93
CA ALA A 334 15.31 -13.67 25.09
C ALA A 334 14.22 -12.76 25.62
N THR A 335 14.06 -12.71 26.95
CA THR A 335 13.11 -11.80 27.60
C THR A 335 13.50 -10.36 27.30
N GLY A 336 14.77 -9.99 27.49
CA GLY A 336 15.26 -8.65 27.17
C GLY A 336 15.10 -8.28 25.68
N VAL A 337 15.30 -9.23 24.76
CA VAL A 337 15.05 -9.02 23.32
C VAL A 337 13.57 -8.81 23.04
N ALA A 338 12.68 -9.63 23.62
CA ALA A 338 11.23 -9.50 23.44
C ALA A 338 10.71 -8.16 23.99
N GLU A 339 11.18 -7.75 25.17
CA GLU A 339 10.86 -6.46 25.77
C GLU A 339 11.34 -5.29 24.89
N ALA A 340 12.58 -5.33 24.41
CA ALA A 340 13.11 -4.28 23.53
C ALA A 340 12.32 -4.15 22.21
N ILE A 341 11.86 -5.27 21.64
CA ILE A 341 11.00 -5.26 20.44
C ILE A 341 9.64 -4.65 20.76
N TRP A 342 9.03 -5.05 21.88
CA TRP A 342 7.75 -4.52 22.30
C TRP A 342 7.83 -3.01 22.56
N ASP A 343 8.87 -2.55 23.25
CA ASP A 343 9.12 -1.13 23.54
C ASP A 343 9.21 -0.31 22.25
N ASP A 344 9.86 -0.82 21.21
CA ASP A 344 9.90 -0.14 19.90
C ASP A 344 8.50 -0.04 19.27
N ILE A 345 7.71 -1.12 19.31
CA ILE A 345 6.32 -1.13 18.82
C ILE A 345 5.45 -0.13 19.60
N GLU A 346 5.58 -0.07 20.92
CA GLU A 346 4.81 0.84 21.77
C GLU A 346 5.18 2.31 21.53
N GLN A 347 6.47 2.62 21.40
CA GLN A 347 6.96 3.97 21.19
C GLN A 347 6.65 4.49 19.78
N ASN A 348 6.84 3.65 18.76
CA ASN A 348 6.85 4.05 17.36
C ASN A 348 5.62 3.57 16.57
N GLY A 349 4.98 2.47 16.96
CA GLY A 349 3.95 1.80 16.17
C GLY A 349 2.69 2.62 15.91
N TRP A 350 2.36 3.58 16.78
CA TRP A 350 1.24 4.51 16.54
C TRP A 350 1.48 5.48 15.38
N ARG A 351 2.74 5.65 14.95
CA ARG A 351 3.14 6.47 13.79
C ARG A 351 3.33 5.64 12.52
N ALA A 352 3.07 4.33 12.58
CA ALA A 352 3.33 3.45 11.47
C ALA A 352 2.39 3.71 10.28
N PHE A 353 2.91 3.53 9.07
CA PHE A 353 2.21 3.77 7.81
C PHE A 353 1.67 2.46 7.23
N ILE A 354 0.59 2.53 6.45
CA ILE A 354 0.12 1.38 5.66
C ILE A 354 1.07 1.18 4.48
N LYS A 355 1.89 0.13 4.51
CA LYS A 355 2.93 -0.14 3.48
C LYS A 355 2.33 -0.22 2.09
N GLY A 356 1.22 -0.95 1.92
CA GLY A 356 0.58 -1.12 0.61
C GLY A 356 0.17 0.22 -0.02
N HIS A 357 -0.35 1.14 0.78
CA HIS A 357 -0.71 2.48 0.32
C HIS A 357 0.52 3.30 -0.09
N VAL A 358 1.59 3.24 0.70
CA VAL A 358 2.84 3.97 0.39
C VAL A 358 3.48 3.41 -0.88
N VAL A 359 3.52 2.08 -1.04
CA VAL A 359 4.06 1.42 -2.24
C VAL A 359 3.27 1.85 -3.47
N ALA A 360 1.94 1.87 -3.39
CA ALA A 360 1.09 2.31 -4.49
C ALA A 360 1.32 3.80 -4.85
N ALA A 361 1.44 4.68 -3.84
CA ALA A 361 1.73 6.09 -4.07
C ALA A 361 3.13 6.31 -4.68
N ALA A 362 4.14 5.55 -4.22
CA ALA A 362 5.48 5.56 -4.81
C ALA A 362 5.47 5.07 -6.25
N ARG A 363 4.64 4.06 -6.56
CA ARG A 363 4.47 3.54 -7.92
C ARG A 363 3.85 4.57 -8.86
N LEU A 364 2.77 5.25 -8.46
CA LEU A 364 2.17 6.31 -9.28
C LEU A 364 3.18 7.45 -9.53
N ALA A 365 3.91 7.86 -8.49
CA ALA A 365 4.96 8.86 -8.64
C ALA A 365 6.05 8.39 -9.61
N TYR A 366 6.49 7.14 -9.50
CA TYR A 366 7.48 6.54 -10.39
C TYR A 366 7.00 6.49 -11.84
N GLU A 367 5.76 6.08 -12.09
CA GLU A 367 5.15 6.04 -13.43
C GLU A 367 5.11 7.43 -14.06
N LEU A 368 4.71 8.46 -13.31
CA LEU A 368 4.75 9.86 -13.77
C LEU A 368 6.19 10.34 -14.00
N GLY A 369 7.13 9.98 -13.11
CA GLY A 369 8.54 10.32 -13.25
C GLY A 369 9.19 9.67 -14.47
N TYR A 370 8.81 8.43 -14.78
CA TYR A 370 9.22 7.72 -15.99
C TYR A 370 8.73 8.47 -17.23
N LEU A 371 7.45 8.83 -17.26
CA LEU A 371 6.90 9.59 -18.39
C LEU A 371 7.55 10.97 -18.54
N GLN A 372 7.81 11.68 -17.44
CA GLN A 372 8.52 12.97 -17.48
C GLN A 372 9.97 12.83 -17.97
N CYS A 373 10.63 11.71 -17.65
CA CYS A 373 12.01 11.45 -18.06
C CYS A 373 12.12 11.09 -19.55
N HIS A 374 11.23 10.20 -20.02
CA HIS A 374 11.31 9.62 -21.36
C HIS A 374 10.49 10.38 -22.42
N TYR A 375 9.41 11.07 -22.01
CA TYR A 375 8.50 11.84 -22.89
C TYR A 375 8.44 13.30 -22.44
N ARG A 376 9.61 13.94 -22.38
CA ARG A 376 9.78 15.29 -21.82
C ARG A 376 9.03 16.37 -22.61
N SER A 377 8.94 16.23 -23.93
CA SER A 377 8.27 17.21 -24.80
C SER A 377 6.77 17.24 -24.54
N GLU A 378 6.16 16.05 -24.48
CA GLU A 378 4.77 15.81 -24.14
C GLU A 378 4.47 16.33 -22.73
N TRP A 379 5.37 16.07 -21.77
CA TRP A 379 5.22 16.59 -20.41
C TRP A 379 5.17 18.12 -20.36
N ILE A 380 6.10 18.80 -21.04
CA ILE A 380 6.16 20.27 -21.08
C ILE A 380 4.92 20.84 -21.77
N TYR A 381 4.45 20.20 -22.83
CA TYR A 381 3.25 20.62 -23.54
C TYR A 381 2.00 20.60 -22.64
N LEU A 382 1.80 19.52 -21.87
CA LEU A 382 0.66 19.45 -20.95
C LEU A 382 0.81 20.45 -19.79
N ASP A 383 2.01 20.66 -19.26
CA ASP A 383 2.25 21.68 -18.21
C ASP A 383 1.93 23.11 -18.71
N GLY A 384 2.19 23.38 -19.99
CA GLY A 384 1.83 24.65 -20.63
C GLY A 384 0.33 24.85 -20.90
N LYS A 385 -0.45 23.75 -20.96
CA LYS A 385 -1.91 23.78 -21.16
C LYS A 385 -2.70 23.89 -19.87
N GLU A 386 -2.16 23.43 -18.75
CA GLU A 386 -2.77 23.61 -17.43
C GLU A 386 -2.77 25.10 -17.05
N VAL A 387 -3.86 25.81 -17.37
CA VAL A 387 -4.20 27.06 -16.67
C VAL A 387 -4.37 26.66 -15.21
N ARG A 388 -3.41 26.99 -14.33
CA ARG A 388 -3.51 26.63 -12.91
C ARG A 388 -4.75 27.28 -12.28
N PRO A 389 -5.70 26.49 -11.75
CA PRO A 389 -6.12 26.75 -10.39
C PRO A 389 -6.25 25.46 -9.58
N GLU A 390 -5.37 25.27 -8.59
CA GLU A 390 -5.71 24.87 -7.23
C GLU A 390 -4.42 24.89 -6.37
N PRO A 391 -4.50 25.25 -5.09
CA PRO A 391 -3.33 25.36 -4.23
C PRO A 391 -2.75 23.97 -3.95
N ARG A 392 -1.41 23.91 -3.83
CA ARG A 392 -0.66 22.73 -3.37
C ARG A 392 -1.40 22.08 -2.20
N ARG A 393 -1.84 20.82 -2.36
CA ARG A 393 -2.37 20.02 -1.25
C ARG A 393 -1.35 20.09 -0.11
N SER A 394 -1.78 20.52 1.06
CA SER A 394 -0.90 20.50 2.22
C SER A 394 -0.65 19.05 2.61
N VAL A 395 0.56 18.76 3.11
CA VAL A 395 0.90 17.46 3.71
C VAL A 395 -0.16 17.03 4.75
N ALA A 396 -0.82 18.00 5.40
CA ALA A 396 -1.92 17.73 6.33
C ALA A 396 -3.17 17.10 5.68
N SER A 397 -3.46 17.37 4.40
CA SER A 397 -4.56 16.71 3.68
C SER A 397 -4.26 15.26 3.29
N GLU A 398 -2.99 14.94 2.98
CA GLU A 398 -2.52 13.55 2.82
C GLU A 398 -2.42 12.82 4.17
N MET A 399 -2.17 13.55 5.27
CA MET A 399 -2.22 12.97 6.62
C MET A 399 -3.64 12.49 6.99
N VAL A 400 -4.69 13.23 6.62
CA VAL A 400 -6.07 12.76 6.82
C VAL A 400 -6.35 11.46 6.04
N GLU A 401 -5.76 11.31 4.84
CA GLU A 401 -5.88 10.09 4.02
C GLU A 401 -5.17 8.85 4.59
N LEU A 402 -4.05 9.06 5.30
CA LEU A 402 -3.24 8.00 5.92
C LEU A 402 -3.76 7.55 7.28
N TYR A 403 -4.47 8.43 8.00
CA TYR A 403 -4.96 8.21 9.35
C TYR A 403 -6.50 8.05 9.39
N HIS A 404 -7.12 7.21 8.56
CA HIS A 404 -8.47 6.74 8.84
C HIS A 404 -8.48 5.80 10.07
N ILE A 405 -8.19 6.41 11.23
CA ILE A 405 -8.68 6.05 12.53
C ILE A 405 -10.14 6.50 12.52
N SER A 406 -11.03 5.55 12.25
CA SER A 406 -12.30 5.47 12.97
C SER A 406 -12.20 4.37 14.04
#